data_AF-A0A8J6C311-F1
#
_entry.id   AF-A0A8J6C311-F1
#
_cell.length_a   1.000
_cell.length_b   1.000
_cell.length_c   1.000
_cell.angle_alpha   90.00
_cell.angle_beta   90.00
_cell.angle_gamma   90.00
#
_symmetry.space_group_name_H-M   'P 1'
#
loop_
_entity.id
_entity.type
_entity.pdbx_description
1 polymer ?
#
loop_
_entity_poly.entity_id
_entity_poly.type
_entity_poly.pdbx_seq_one_letter_code
_entity_poly.pdbx_strand_id
1 'polypeptide(L)'
;MVRLIPNFRVKMVHHEFVRTFGHANSATFLIEPRMTKLELREYLSKVYNLVVTGITTVNLPKKGDPSKVIKKAVVNFVVPPAS
;
A
#
# COMPACT_ATOMS: atom_id res chain seq x y z
N MET A 1 -23.78 4.03 -2.53
CA MET A 1 -23.36 3.71 -1.14
C MET A 1 -21.92 4.17 -0.95
N VAL A 2 -21.67 5.20 -0.14
CA VAL A 2 -20.31 5.63 0.22
C VAL A 2 -19.89 4.84 1.46
N ARG A 3 -19.07 3.80 1.30
CA ARG A 3 -18.41 3.15 2.45
C ARG A 3 -17.41 4.16 3.02
N LEU A 4 -17.63 4.56 4.28
CA LEU A 4 -16.63 5.30 5.06
C LEU A 4 -15.32 4.50 5.02
N ILE A 5 -14.25 5.11 4.50
CA ILE A 5 -12.93 4.49 4.51
C ILE A 5 -12.54 4.36 5.99
N PRO A 6 -12.34 3.15 6.53
CA PRO A 6 -11.95 2.99 7.92
C PRO A 6 -10.66 3.76 8.19
N ASN A 7 -10.48 4.28 9.42
CA ASN A 7 -9.27 4.98 9.87
C ASN A 7 -8.06 4.02 9.99
N PHE A 8 -7.73 3.32 8.90
CA PHE A 8 -6.59 2.42 8.82
C PHE A 8 -5.30 3.24 8.84
N ARG A 9 -4.39 2.86 9.73
CA ARG A 9 -3.05 3.47 9.76
C ARG A 9 -2.16 2.85 8.69
N VAL A 10 -2.14 3.48 7.51
CA VAL A 10 -1.22 3.13 6.41
C VAL A 10 0.03 3.99 6.51
N LYS A 11 1.20 3.37 6.71
CA LYS A 11 2.51 4.08 6.76
C LYS A 11 3.39 3.63 5.60
N MET A 12 3.82 4.55 4.75
CA MET A 12 4.84 4.26 3.73
C MET A 12 6.20 4.13 4.42
N VAL A 13 6.94 3.06 4.14
CA VAL A 13 8.26 2.78 4.75
C VAL A 13 9.38 2.91 3.74
N HIS A 14 9.12 2.54 2.49
CA HIS A 14 10.11 2.61 1.45
C HIS A 14 9.44 2.88 0.12
N HIS A 15 10.07 3.72 -0.70
CA HIS A 15 9.59 4.07 -2.03
C HIS A 15 10.74 3.89 -3.02
N GLU A 16 10.62 2.94 -3.93
CA GLU A 16 11.60 2.73 -4.99
C GLU A 16 11.09 3.38 -6.28
N PHE A 17 11.68 4.52 -6.64
CA PHE A 17 11.52 5.08 -7.97
C PHE A 17 12.46 4.35 -8.92
N VAL A 18 12.00 3.24 -9.50
CA VAL A 18 12.74 2.61 -10.59
C VAL A 18 12.46 3.43 -11.86
N ARG A 19 13.35 4.37 -12.20
CA ARG A 19 13.31 5.18 -13.43
C ARG A 19 13.71 4.34 -14.67
N THR A 20 13.13 3.16 -14.84
CA THR A 20 13.25 2.41 -16.10
C THR A 20 12.05 2.76 -16.97
N PHE A 21 12.33 3.21 -18.19
CA PHE A 21 11.37 3.59 -19.25
C PHE A 21 10.14 2.66 -19.26
N GLY A 22 8.99 3.14 -18.75
CA GLY A 22 7.75 2.36 -18.62
C GLY A 22 7.08 2.35 -17.24
N HIS A 23 6.97 3.51 -16.58
CA HIS A 23 5.98 3.88 -15.52
C HIS A 23 5.47 2.85 -14.50
N ALA A 24 6.29 1.92 -13.99
CA ALA A 24 5.92 1.11 -12.83
C ALA A 24 6.62 1.63 -11.56
N ASN A 25 5.90 2.35 -10.70
CA ASN A 25 6.41 2.72 -9.38
C ASN A 25 6.10 1.60 -8.38
N SER A 26 7.04 1.32 -7.48
CA SER A 26 6.82 0.38 -6.39
C SER A 26 7.04 1.06 -5.05
N ALA A 27 6.08 0.89 -4.13
CA ALA A 27 6.21 1.37 -2.77
C ALA A 27 5.83 0.30 -1.76
N THR A 28 6.54 0.32 -0.64
CA THR A 28 6.29 -0.53 0.51
C THR A 28 5.52 0.25 1.57
N PHE A 29 4.40 -0.31 1.99
CA PHE A 29 3.55 0.19 3.05
C PHE A 29 3.51 -0.80 4.22
N LEU A 30 3.43 -0.28 5.43
CA LEU A 30 2.94 -0.99 6.59
C LEU A 30 1.46 -0.70 6.74
N ILE A 31 0.68 -1.77 6.78
CA ILE A 31 -0.77 -1.72 6.91
C ILE A 31 -1.20 -2.49 8.15
N GLU A 32 -2.42 -2.24 8.61
CA GLU A 32 -2.99 -3.02 9.68
C GLU A 32 -3.19 -4.48 9.24
N PRO A 33 -2.95 -5.47 10.12
CA PRO A 33 -3.10 -6.88 9.78
C PRO A 33 -4.48 -7.25 9.21
N ARG A 34 -5.52 -6.55 9.69
CA ARG A 34 -6.92 -6.72 9.28
C ARG A 34 -7.25 -6.14 7.90
N MET A 35 -6.41 -5.23 7.38
CA MET A 35 -6.67 -4.58 6.10
C MET A 35 -6.44 -5.54 4.94
N THR A 36 -7.42 -5.64 4.04
CA THR A 36 -7.37 -6.51 2.85
C THR A 36 -6.66 -5.82 1.68
N LYS A 37 -6.26 -6.59 0.66
CA LYS A 37 -5.67 -6.04 -0.56
C LYS A 37 -6.64 -5.12 -1.30
N LEU A 38 -7.94 -5.46 -1.31
CA LEU A 38 -8.98 -4.66 -1.94
C LEU A 38 -9.14 -3.30 -1.24
N GLU A 39 -9.22 -3.30 0.09
CA GLU A 39 -9.30 -2.07 0.88
C GLU A 39 -8.05 -1.20 0.71
N LEU A 40 -6.85 -1.79 0.68
CA LEU A 40 -5.62 -1.04 0.41
C LEU A 40 -5.64 -0.40 -0.98
N ARG A 41 -6.14 -1.13 -1.98
CA ARG A 41 -6.29 -0.61 -3.35
C ARG A 41 -7.22 0.60 -3.38
N GLU A 42 -8.41 0.47 -2.78
CA GLU A 42 -9.37 1.56 -2.71
C GLU A 42 -8.84 2.76 -1.93
N TYR A 43 -8.14 2.51 -0.81
CA TYR A 43 -7.52 3.55 0.00
C TYR A 43 -6.49 4.35 -0.80
N LEU A 44 -5.55 3.67 -1.45
CA LEU A 44 -4.51 4.34 -2.25
C LEU A 44 -5.08 5.08 -3.47
N SER A 45 -6.13 4.53 -4.08
CA SER A 45 -6.81 5.18 -5.20
C SER A 45 -7.59 6.43 -4.75
N LYS A 46 -8.35 6.37 -3.65
CA LYS A 46 -9.20 7.49 -3.21
C LYS A 46 -8.43 8.58 -2.47
N VAL A 47 -7.41 8.22 -1.68
CA VAL A 47 -6.66 9.16 -0.84
C VAL A 47 -5.47 9.76 -1.58
N TYR A 48 -4.77 8.96 -2.39
CA TYR A 48 -3.53 9.37 -3.06
C TYR A 48 -3.65 9.46 -4.59
N ASN A 49 -4.83 9.21 -5.18
CA ASN A 49 -5.05 9.19 -6.62
C ASN A 49 -4.06 8.27 -7.37
N LEU A 50 -3.64 7.17 -6.75
CA LEU A 50 -2.72 6.20 -7.34
C LEU A 50 -3.47 5.10 -8.08
N VAL A 51 -3.02 4.78 -9.29
CA VAL A 51 -3.55 3.64 -10.05
C VAL A 51 -2.75 2.40 -9.69
N VAL A 52 -3.24 1.65 -8.71
CA VAL A 52 -2.57 0.43 -8.24
C VAL A 52 -2.73 -0.72 -9.26
N THR A 53 -1.61 -1.25 -9.73
CA THR A 53 -1.51 -2.35 -10.69
C THR A 53 -1.27 -3.70 -10.02
N GLY A 54 -0.60 -3.73 -8.86
CA GLY A 54 -0.32 -4.96 -8.13
C GLY A 54 -0.13 -4.74 -6.63
N ILE A 55 -0.54 -5.72 -5.82
CA ILE A 55 -0.38 -5.69 -4.36
C ILE A 55 0.07 -7.07 -3.85
N THR A 56 1.25 -7.08 -3.24
CA THR A 56 1.81 -8.24 -2.53
C THR A 56 1.86 -7.94 -1.04
N THR A 57 1.25 -8.79 -0.22
CA THR A 57 1.21 -8.60 1.24
C THR A 57 1.92 -9.74 1.95
N VAL A 58 2.71 -9.42 2.96
CA VAL A 58 3.42 -10.37 3.82
C VAL A 58 3.16 -10.01 5.28
N ASN A 59 2.78 -10.99 6.08
CA ASN A 59 2.67 -10.84 7.52
C ASN A 59 4.03 -11.17 8.15
N LEU A 60 4.58 -10.24 8.92
CA LEU A 60 5.87 -10.36 9.58
C LEU A 60 5.68 -10.23 11.10
N PRO A 61 6.40 -11.00 11.92
CA PRO A 61 6.47 -10.76 13.35
C PRO A 61 7.17 -9.43 13.61
N LYS A 62 6.70 -8.65 14.59
CA LYS A 62 7.32 -7.38 14.98
C LYS A 62 8.67 -7.66 15.65
N LYS A 63 9.71 -6.97 15.19
CA LYS A 63 11.04 -7.03 15.81
C LYS A 63 10.93 -6.58 17.28
N GLY A 64 11.28 -7.47 18.20
CA GLY A 64 11.23 -7.24 19.66
C GLY A 64 9.94 -7.67 20.36
N ASP A 65 8.88 -8.04 19.62
CA ASP A 65 7.63 -8.55 20.21
C ASP A 65 6.95 -9.51 19.21
N PRO A 66 7.29 -10.83 19.24
CA PRO A 66 6.78 -11.80 18.27
C PRO A 66 5.27 -12.02 18.38
N SER A 67 4.63 -11.61 19.47
CA SER A 67 3.17 -11.68 19.65
C SER A 67 2.44 -10.62 18.83
N LYS A 68 3.13 -9.57 18.37
CA LYS A 68 2.57 -8.54 17.50
C LYS A 68 2.92 -8.81 16.03
N VAL A 69 1.90 -8.97 15.20
CA VAL A 69 2.05 -9.12 13.75
C VAL A 69 1.98 -7.76 13.06
N ILE A 70 2.93 -7.48 12.18
CA ILE A 70 2.91 -6.33 11.27
C ILE A 70 2.64 -6.86 9.86
N LYS A 71 1.78 -6.20 9.11
CA LYS A 71 1.52 -6.54 7.72
C LYS A 71 2.22 -5.55 6.80
N LYS A 72 3.13 -6.06 5.98
CA LYS A 72 3.86 -5.31 4.96
C LYS A 72 3.16 -5.51 3.62
N ALA A 73 2.95 -4.44 2.88
CA ALA A 73 2.37 -4.47 1.55
C ALA A 73 3.32 -3.80 0.55
N VAL A 74 3.77 -4.53 -0.46
CA VAL A 74 4.48 -3.99 -1.62
C VAL A 74 3.42 -3.71 -2.69
N VAL A 75 3.37 -2.48 -3.15
CA VAL A 75 2.35 -1.98 -4.06
C VAL A 75 3.02 -1.43 -5.30
N ASN A 76 2.65 -1.97 -6.45
CA ASN A 76 3.01 -1.44 -7.75
C ASN A 76 1.88 -0.52 -8.21
N PHE A 77 2.23 0.69 -8.67
CA PHE A 77 1.26 1.67 -9.10
C PHE A 77 1.81 2.57 -10.21
N VAL A 78 0.87 3.15 -10.96
CA VAL A 78 1.11 4.18 -11.98
C VAL A 78 0.58 5.50 -11.44
N VAL A 79 1.36 6.56 -11.59
CA VAL A 79 0.90 7.92 -11.34
C VAL A 79 0.36 8.44 -12.68
N PRO A 80 -0.94 8.72 -12.78
CA PRO A 80 -1.48 9.31 -14.01
C PRO A 80 -0.86 10.70 -14.23
N PRO A 81 -0.61 11.11 -15.49
CA PRO A 81 -0.11 12.44 -15.78
C PRO A 81 -1.11 13.48 -15.24
N ALA A 82 -0.60 14.49 -14.52
CA ALA A 82 -1.41 15.63 -14.11
C ALA A 82 -1.91 16.33 -15.39
N SER A 83 -3.23 16.29 -15.60
CA SER A 83 -3.91 16.98 -16.70
C SER A 83 -3.94 18.49 -16.47
#